data_AF-A0A0K2RIL6-F1
#
_entry.id   AF-A0A0K2RIL6-F1
#
_cell.length_a   1.000
_cell.length_b   1.000
_cell.length_c   1.000
_cell.angle_alpha   90.00
_cell.angle_beta   90.00
_cell.angle_gamma   90.00
#
_symmetry.space_group_name_H-M   'P 1'
#
loop_
_entity.id
_entity.type
_entity.pdbx_description
1 polymer ?
#
loop_
_entity_poly.entity_id
_entity_poly.type
_entity_poly.pdbx_seq_one_letter_code
_entity_poly.pdbx_strand_id
1 'polypeptide(L)'
;MARHFKGSGFILRFIEYMDVGASNGWKMDEVVPSAEILARIGAVLPLERVAPNYPGETSDRWRYADGSGEIGVISSVTQAFCRGCTRARLSADGKLFTCLFATAGTDLRALLRGGASDVELSTALSALWGGRADRYSELRSSHTPQDPAATHKIEMSYIGG
;
A
#
# COMPACT_ATOMS: atom_id res chain seq x y z
N MET A 1 2.51 -21.18 8.41
CA MET A 1 2.88 -19.83 8.86
C MET A 1 2.08 -19.38 10.09
N ALA A 2 0.75 -19.24 10.04
CA ALA A 2 -0.05 -18.82 11.21
C ALA A 2 0.23 -19.65 12.48
N ARG A 3 0.20 -20.98 12.39
CA ARG A 3 0.58 -21.87 13.51
C ARG A 3 2.00 -21.66 14.03
N HIS A 4 2.94 -21.32 13.16
CA HIS A 4 4.36 -21.18 13.51
C HIS A 4 4.62 -19.91 14.32
N PHE A 5 3.95 -18.80 13.98
CA PHE A 5 4.10 -17.51 14.66
C PHE A 5 3.13 -17.32 15.84
N LYS A 6 2.12 -18.19 15.98
CA LYS A 6 1.21 -18.16 17.14
C LYS A 6 2.00 -18.35 18.44
N GLY A 7 1.85 -17.43 19.38
CA GLY A 7 2.57 -17.46 20.67
C GLY A 7 4.04 -17.04 20.61
N SER A 8 4.59 -16.67 19.43
CA SER A 8 6.00 -16.26 19.32
C SER A 8 6.25 -14.80 19.69
N GLY A 9 5.21 -14.03 20.02
CA GLY A 9 5.27 -12.59 20.23
C GLY A 9 5.30 -11.75 18.94
N PHE A 10 5.31 -12.37 17.76
CA PHE A 10 5.28 -11.68 16.47
C PHE A 10 3.88 -11.70 15.87
N ILE A 11 3.43 -10.55 15.36
CA ILE A 11 2.17 -10.43 14.62
C ILE A 11 2.44 -10.66 13.15
N LEU A 12 2.01 -11.82 12.65
CA LEU A 12 2.12 -12.17 11.23
C LEU A 12 1.09 -11.38 10.41
N ARG A 13 1.53 -10.77 9.31
CA ARG A 13 0.65 -10.07 8.35
C ARG A 13 0.67 -10.75 7.00
N PHE A 14 -0.50 -11.07 6.49
CA PHE A 14 -0.69 -11.54 5.12
C PHE A 14 -1.04 -10.35 4.23
N ILE A 15 -0.38 -10.22 3.10
CA ILE A 15 -0.59 -9.13 2.15
C ILE A 15 -1.03 -9.76 0.84
N GLU A 16 -2.13 -9.28 0.27
CA GLU A 16 -2.55 -9.72 -1.05
C GLU A 16 -1.48 -9.39 -2.09
N TYR A 17 -1.24 -10.34 -2.99
CA TYR A 17 -0.29 -10.16 -4.07
C TYR A 17 -0.82 -9.11 -5.05
N MET A 18 0.00 -8.09 -5.33
CA MET A 18 -0.30 -7.09 -6.34
C MET A 18 0.50 -7.41 -7.60
N ASP A 19 -0.16 -7.90 -8.66
CA ASP A 19 0.46 -7.98 -9.99
C ASP A 19 0.71 -6.55 -10.50
N VAL A 20 1.98 -6.15 -10.50
CA VAL A 20 2.47 -4.84 -10.93
C VAL A 20 2.59 -4.73 -12.46
N GLY A 21 2.21 -5.77 -13.21
CA GLY A 21 2.28 -5.82 -14.66
C GLY A 21 1.57 -4.66 -15.39
N ALA A 22 2.18 -4.24 -16.50
CA ALA A 22 1.75 -3.11 -17.33
C ALA A 22 0.47 -3.39 -18.15
N SER A 23 0.07 -4.66 -18.29
CA SER A 23 -1.06 -5.07 -19.12
C SER A 23 -2.23 -5.60 -18.27
N ASN A 24 -3.32 -4.85 -18.25
CA ASN A 24 -4.67 -5.23 -17.80
C ASN A 24 -4.89 -5.19 -16.27
N GLY A 25 -6.15 -5.33 -15.83
CA GLY A 25 -6.57 -5.26 -14.41
C GLY A 25 -5.91 -6.33 -13.51
N TRP A 26 -6.32 -6.42 -12.25
CA TRP A 26 -5.78 -7.42 -11.33
C TRP A 26 -5.98 -8.85 -11.89
N LYS A 27 -4.89 -9.62 -11.98
CA LYS A 27 -4.94 -11.06 -12.24
C LYS A 27 -5.42 -11.78 -10.99
N MET A 28 -6.74 -11.87 -10.86
CA MET A 28 -7.37 -12.42 -9.65
C MET A 28 -7.07 -13.91 -9.44
N ASP A 29 -6.65 -14.63 -10.47
CA ASP A 29 -6.19 -16.02 -10.43
C ASP A 29 -4.87 -16.20 -9.64
N GLU A 30 -4.07 -15.15 -9.51
CA GLU A 30 -2.83 -15.16 -8.73
C GLU A 30 -3.01 -14.59 -7.30
N VAL A 31 -4.23 -14.15 -6.96
CA VAL A 31 -4.53 -13.51 -5.67
C VAL A 31 -5.30 -14.48 -4.78
N VAL A 32 -4.82 -14.68 -3.55
CA VAL A 32 -5.61 -15.28 -2.48
C VAL A 32 -6.23 -14.16 -1.65
N PRO A 33 -7.55 -13.92 -1.73
CA PRO A 33 -8.20 -12.83 -1.02
C PRO A 33 -8.02 -12.91 0.49
N SER A 34 -7.93 -11.76 1.17
CA SER A 34 -7.87 -11.70 2.64
C SER A 34 -8.99 -12.49 3.31
N ALA A 35 -10.22 -12.43 2.78
CA ALA A 35 -11.36 -13.18 3.30
C ALA A 35 -11.14 -14.70 3.25
N GLU A 36 -10.50 -15.19 2.20
CA GLU A 36 -10.17 -16.61 2.06
C GLU A 36 -9.06 -17.03 3.02
N ILE A 37 -8.01 -16.20 3.18
CA ILE A 37 -6.95 -16.42 4.16
C ILE A 37 -7.54 -16.55 5.57
N LEU A 38 -8.44 -15.62 5.93
CA LEU A 38 -9.14 -15.63 7.23
C LEU A 38 -10.01 -16.88 7.41
N ALA A 39 -10.75 -17.30 6.37
CA ALA A 39 -11.57 -18.51 6.44
C ALA A 39 -10.71 -19.78 6.62
N ARG A 40 -9.63 -19.92 5.84
CA ARG A 40 -8.70 -21.06 5.91
C ARG A 40 -7.99 -21.14 7.27
N ILE A 41 -7.57 -20.01 7.83
CA ILE A 41 -6.96 -19.96 9.17
C ILE A 41 -8.02 -20.21 10.24
N GLY A 42 -9.16 -19.54 10.17
CA GLY A 42 -10.26 -19.62 11.13
C GLY A 42 -10.81 -21.04 11.31
N ALA A 43 -10.80 -21.86 10.25
CA ALA A 43 -11.21 -23.27 10.30
C ALA A 43 -10.33 -24.13 11.23
N VAL A 44 -9.10 -23.73 11.49
CA VAL A 44 -8.13 -24.50 12.30
C VAL A 44 -7.61 -23.76 13.53
N LEU A 45 -7.73 -22.43 13.54
CA LEU A 45 -7.34 -21.51 14.60
C LEU A 45 -8.43 -20.42 14.65
N PRO A 46 -9.47 -20.57 15.49
CA PRO A 46 -10.59 -19.63 15.52
C PRO A 46 -10.13 -18.18 15.69
N LEU A 47 -10.68 -17.28 14.89
CA LEU A 47 -10.31 -15.87 14.83
C LEU A 47 -11.51 -14.98 15.16
N GLU A 48 -11.22 -13.87 15.83
CA GLU A 48 -12.18 -12.81 16.11
C GLU A 48 -11.65 -11.48 15.57
N ARG A 49 -12.50 -10.71 14.89
CA ARG A 49 -12.11 -9.40 14.37
C ARG A 49 -11.88 -8.44 15.52
N VAL A 50 -10.82 -7.65 15.43
CA VAL A 50 -10.47 -6.61 16.40
C VAL A 50 -10.65 -5.24 15.77
N ALA A 51 -11.05 -4.26 16.58
CA ALA A 51 -11.11 -2.87 16.14
C ALA A 51 -9.70 -2.36 15.71
N PRO A 52 -9.63 -1.43 14.75
CA PRO A 52 -8.37 -0.81 14.40
C PRO A 52 -7.80 -0.03 15.60
N ASN A 53 -6.48 0.02 15.70
CA ASN A 53 -5.76 0.80 16.73
C ASN A 53 -5.89 2.31 16.50
N TYR A 54 -6.03 2.73 15.24
CA TYR A 54 -6.10 4.13 14.85
C TYR A 54 -6.89 4.31 13.54
N PRO A 55 -7.43 5.51 13.27
CA PRO A 55 -8.09 5.82 12.01
C PRO A 55 -7.16 5.60 10.81
N GLY A 56 -7.62 4.85 9.81
CA GLY A 56 -6.84 4.58 8.60
C GLY A 56 -5.81 3.45 8.72
N GLU A 57 -5.85 2.63 9.77
CA GLU A 57 -5.05 1.40 9.84
C GLU A 57 -5.34 0.49 8.63
N THR A 58 -4.30 0.17 7.87
CA THR A 58 -4.41 -0.57 6.58
C THR A 58 -4.43 -2.08 6.75
N SER A 59 -4.01 -2.57 7.92
CA SER A 59 -4.02 -3.99 8.26
C SER A 59 -5.25 -4.26 9.12
N ASP A 60 -6.23 -4.99 8.58
CA ASP A 60 -7.33 -5.51 9.38
C ASP A 60 -6.79 -6.49 10.42
N ARG A 61 -7.23 -6.33 11.66
CA ARG A 61 -6.72 -7.09 12.80
C ARG A 61 -7.66 -8.20 13.21
N TRP A 62 -7.08 -9.36 13.49
CA TRP A 62 -7.79 -10.54 13.96
C TRP A 62 -7.02 -11.19 15.08
N ARG A 63 -7.67 -11.40 16.23
CA ARG A 63 -7.09 -12.13 17.36
C ARG A 63 -7.48 -13.59 17.32
N TYR A 64 -6.62 -14.46 17.80
CA TYR A 64 -7.00 -15.84 18.08
C TYR A 64 -8.00 -15.85 19.25
N ALA A 65 -9.08 -16.63 19.14
CA ALA A 65 -10.13 -16.68 20.16
C ALA A 65 -9.64 -17.20 21.52
N ASP A 66 -8.54 -17.95 21.54
CA ASP A 66 -7.88 -18.42 22.76
C ASP A 66 -6.98 -17.36 23.44
N GLY A 67 -6.94 -16.13 22.91
CA GLY A 67 -6.17 -15.02 23.46
C GLY A 67 -4.66 -15.10 23.21
N SER A 68 -4.19 -16.05 22.41
CA SER A 68 -2.74 -16.30 22.21
C SER A 68 -2.03 -15.37 21.22
N GLY A 69 -2.66 -14.26 20.85
CA GLY A 69 -2.10 -13.24 19.97
C GLY A 69 -2.98 -12.91 18.77
N GLU A 70 -2.38 -12.30 17.76
CA GLU A 70 -3.07 -11.72 16.62
C GLU A 70 -2.38 -12.00 15.28
N ILE A 71 -3.15 -11.93 14.20
CA ILE A 71 -2.67 -11.81 12.83
C ILE A 71 -3.27 -10.55 12.19
N GLY A 72 -2.65 -10.09 11.11
CA GLY A 72 -3.18 -9.05 10.25
C GLY A 72 -3.39 -9.53 8.81
N VAL A 73 -4.36 -8.94 8.13
CA VAL A 73 -4.51 -9.06 6.67
C VAL A 73 -4.52 -7.67 6.02
N ILE A 74 -3.80 -7.52 4.91
CA ILE A 74 -3.71 -6.29 4.12
C ILE A 74 -4.31 -6.58 2.74
N SER A 75 -5.54 -6.13 2.56
CA SER A 75 -6.36 -6.33 1.35
C SER A 75 -6.00 -5.37 0.23
N SER A 76 -4.74 -5.40 -0.22
CA SER A 76 -4.16 -4.46 -1.18
C SER A 76 -4.85 -4.44 -2.56
N VAL A 77 -5.57 -5.51 -2.91
CA VAL A 77 -6.27 -5.71 -4.19
C VAL A 77 -7.79 -5.65 -3.99
N THR A 78 -8.32 -6.47 -3.08
CA THR A 78 -9.76 -6.67 -2.92
C THR A 78 -10.45 -5.52 -2.18
N GLN A 79 -9.71 -4.76 -1.37
CA GLN A 79 -10.22 -3.59 -0.64
C GLN A 79 -9.18 -2.46 -0.62
N ALA A 80 -9.06 -1.75 -1.75
CA ALA A 80 -8.12 -0.65 -1.89
C ALA A 80 -8.34 0.45 -0.83
N PHE A 81 -7.24 1.02 -0.33
CA PHE A 81 -7.21 2.01 0.75
C PHE A 81 -6.52 3.32 0.33
N CYS A 82 -6.63 3.71 -0.95
CA CYS A 82 -5.98 4.93 -1.44
C CYS A 82 -6.57 6.21 -0.81
N ARG A 83 -7.88 6.25 -0.57
CA ARG A 83 -8.58 7.37 0.07
C ARG A 83 -7.99 7.80 1.42
N GLY A 84 -7.50 6.85 2.21
CA GLY A 84 -6.86 7.11 3.51
C GLY A 84 -5.33 7.20 3.44
N CYS A 85 -4.73 7.10 2.24
CA CYS A 85 -3.29 7.03 2.10
C CYS A 85 -2.65 8.42 2.27
N THR A 86 -1.78 8.55 3.27
CA THR A 86 -1.03 9.76 3.62
C THR A 86 0.46 9.65 3.34
N ARG A 87 0.86 8.74 2.45
CA ARG A 87 2.27 8.42 2.19
C ARG A 87 2.85 9.25 1.03
N ALA A 88 4.01 9.86 1.27
CA ALA A 88 4.94 10.31 0.24
C ALA A 88 6.22 9.44 0.30
N ARG A 89 6.97 9.34 -0.80
CA ARG A 89 8.20 8.55 -0.91
C ARG A 89 9.29 9.35 -1.60
N LEU A 90 10.50 9.31 -1.08
CA LEU A 90 11.68 9.89 -1.71
C LEU A 90 12.54 8.75 -2.27
N SER A 91 12.81 8.75 -3.57
CA SER A 91 13.71 7.80 -4.19
C SER A 91 15.17 8.08 -3.82
N ALA A 92 16.04 7.09 -4.05
CA ALA A 92 17.46 7.20 -3.77
C ALA A 92 18.18 8.30 -4.58
N ASP A 93 17.69 8.64 -5.78
CA ASP A 93 18.22 9.74 -6.59
C ASP A 93 17.64 11.11 -6.23
N GLY A 94 16.70 11.17 -5.27
CA GLY A 94 16.17 12.41 -4.69
C GLY A 94 14.89 12.94 -5.33
N LYS A 95 14.07 12.06 -5.92
CA LYS A 95 12.76 12.42 -6.47
C LYS A 95 11.63 12.05 -5.52
N LEU A 96 10.68 12.96 -5.34
CA LEU A 96 9.51 12.78 -4.51
C LEU A 96 8.35 12.20 -5.31
N PHE A 97 7.75 11.13 -4.80
CA PHE A 97 6.61 10.42 -5.34
C PHE A 97 5.44 10.42 -4.35
N THR A 98 4.25 10.67 -4.85
CA THR A 98 2.99 10.72 -4.10
C THR A 98 2.20 9.42 -4.17
N CYS A 99 2.71 8.43 -4.93
CA CYS A 99 2.15 7.09 -5.06
C CYS A 99 3.27 6.06 -5.21
N LEU A 100 2.96 4.82 -4.80
CA LEU A 100 3.82 3.67 -5.05
C LEU A 100 3.84 3.24 -6.53
N PHE A 101 2.86 3.70 -7.31
CA PHE A 101 2.70 3.37 -8.72
C PHE A 101 2.75 4.61 -9.63
N ALA A 102 3.37 5.69 -9.14
CA ALA A 102 3.53 6.91 -9.92
C ALA A 102 4.41 6.67 -11.16
N THR A 103 4.11 7.37 -12.24
CA THR A 103 4.88 7.32 -13.50
C THR A 103 5.98 8.38 -13.56
N ALA A 104 5.89 9.41 -12.72
CA ALA A 104 6.85 10.51 -12.63
C ALA A 104 7.00 10.99 -11.18
N GLY A 105 8.14 11.59 -10.87
CA GLY A 105 8.48 12.14 -9.56
C GLY A 105 9.02 13.55 -9.66
N THR A 106 8.85 14.33 -8.60
CA THR A 106 9.33 15.71 -8.53
C THR A 106 10.79 15.73 -8.05
N ASP A 107 11.70 16.37 -8.80
CA ASP A 107 13.13 16.42 -8.46
C ASP A 107 13.39 17.38 -7.28
N LEU A 108 13.24 16.86 -6.07
CA LEU A 108 13.45 17.61 -4.84
C LEU A 108 14.94 17.89 -4.61
N ARG A 109 15.82 17.00 -5.08
CA ARG A 109 17.27 17.18 -5.03
C ARG A 109 17.73 18.39 -5.84
N ALA A 110 17.17 18.60 -7.03
CA ALA A 110 17.46 19.78 -7.84
C ALA A 110 17.05 21.06 -7.11
N LEU A 111 15.86 21.10 -6.50
CA LEU A 111 15.40 22.23 -5.68
C LEU A 111 16.38 22.54 -4.54
N LEU A 112 16.75 21.53 -3.76
CA LEU A 112 17.68 21.67 -2.63
C LEU A 112 19.06 22.16 -3.09
N ARG A 113 19.61 21.57 -4.15
CA ARG A 113 20.94 21.92 -4.68
C ARG A 113 20.95 23.26 -5.42
N GLY A 114 19.78 23.74 -5.86
CA GLY A 114 19.58 25.06 -6.42
C GLY A 114 19.57 26.18 -5.37
N GLY A 115 19.68 25.85 -4.08
CA GLY A 115 19.73 26.84 -2.99
C GLY A 115 18.35 27.31 -2.53
N ALA A 116 17.29 26.55 -2.79
CA ALA A 116 15.96 26.86 -2.28
C ALA A 116 15.96 26.96 -0.75
N SER A 117 15.32 28.01 -0.24
CA SER A 117 15.06 28.21 1.19
C SER A 117 14.01 27.23 1.72
N ASP A 118 13.95 27.06 3.05
CA ASP A 118 12.93 26.23 3.71
C ASP A 118 11.49 26.66 3.36
N VAL A 119 11.28 27.97 3.16
CA VAL A 119 9.97 28.51 2.77
C VAL A 119 9.59 28.09 1.35
N GLU A 120 10.53 28.17 0.42
CA GLU A 120 10.32 27.74 -0.98
C GLU A 120 10.09 26.24 -1.07
N LEU A 121 10.86 25.45 -0.32
CA LEU A 121 10.70 23.99 -0.23
C LEU A 121 9.33 23.62 0.36
N SER A 122 8.95 24.22 1.48
CA SER A 122 7.65 23.99 2.12
C SER A 122 6.48 24.35 1.19
N THR A 123 6.62 25.46 0.45
CA THR A 123 5.62 25.90 -0.54
C THR A 123 5.50 24.89 -1.68
N ALA A 124 6.62 24.43 -2.24
CA ALA A 124 6.63 23.45 -3.32
C ALA A 124 6.03 22.11 -2.88
N LEU A 125 6.39 21.62 -1.68
CA LEU A 125 5.84 20.39 -1.10
C LEU A 125 4.34 20.51 -0.81
N SER A 126 3.90 21.65 -0.29
CA SER A 126 2.48 21.90 -0.01
C SER A 126 1.66 21.94 -1.29
N ALA A 127 2.17 22.58 -2.35
CA ALA A 127 1.52 22.61 -3.65
C ALA A 127 1.46 21.20 -4.27
N LEU A 128 2.55 20.45 -4.23
CA LEU A 128 2.60 19.07 -4.72
C LEU A 128 1.59 18.18 -3.99
N TRP A 129 1.57 18.25 -2.66
CA TRP A 129 0.66 17.46 -1.85
C TRP A 129 -0.80 17.88 -2.02
N GLY A 130 -1.06 19.18 -2.11
CA GLY A 130 -2.41 19.72 -2.35
C GLY A 130 -2.99 19.36 -3.73
N GLY A 131 -2.13 19.19 -4.74
CA GLY A 131 -2.51 18.72 -6.07
C GLY A 131 -2.59 17.20 -6.22
N ARG A 132 -2.25 16.43 -5.17
CA ARG A 132 -2.20 14.97 -5.23
C ARG A 132 -3.57 14.36 -5.53
N ALA A 133 -3.65 13.61 -6.62
CA ALA A 133 -4.84 12.86 -7.01
C ALA A 133 -4.59 11.34 -7.11
N ASP A 134 -3.40 10.87 -6.72
CA ASP A 134 -2.98 9.48 -6.87
C ASP A 134 -3.88 8.49 -6.11
N ARG A 135 -4.46 7.54 -6.85
CA ARG A 135 -5.32 6.49 -6.33
C ARG A 135 -5.27 5.23 -7.19
N TYR A 136 -4.05 4.78 -7.48
CA TYR A 136 -3.78 3.72 -8.46
C TYR A 136 -4.59 2.44 -8.19
N SER A 137 -4.53 1.89 -6.97
CA SER A 137 -5.22 0.65 -6.65
C SER A 137 -6.74 0.78 -6.79
N GLU A 138 -7.32 1.94 -6.43
CA GLU A 138 -8.75 2.19 -6.63
C GLU A 138 -9.14 2.24 -8.11
N LEU A 139 -8.35 2.93 -8.95
CA LEU A 139 -8.59 3.04 -10.40
C LEU A 139 -8.47 1.69 -11.10
N ARG A 140 -7.54 0.85 -10.64
CA ARG A 140 -7.34 -0.50 -11.20
C ARG A 140 -8.46 -1.45 -10.81
N SER A 141 -9.00 -1.33 -9.60
CA SER A 141 -10.14 -2.14 -9.15
C SER A 141 -11.47 -1.74 -9.82
N SER A 142 -11.61 -0.50 -10.31
CA SER A 142 -12.85 -0.01 -10.96
C SER A 142 -13.04 -0.43 -12.42
N HIS A 143 -12.19 -1.30 -12.99
CA HIS A 143 -12.25 -1.73 -14.41
C HIS A 143 -12.29 -0.59 -15.44
N THR A 144 -11.87 0.62 -15.06
CA THR A 144 -11.82 1.76 -15.96
C THR A 144 -10.74 1.48 -17.02
N PRO A 145 -11.02 1.67 -18.33
CA PRO A 145 -10.01 1.52 -19.37
C PRO A 145 -8.79 2.38 -19.01
N GLN A 146 -7.63 1.75 -18.85
CA GLN A 146 -6.40 2.49 -18.59
C GLN A 146 -5.97 3.19 -19.87
N ASP A 147 -5.51 4.44 -19.72
CA ASP A 147 -4.85 5.17 -20.79
C ASP A 147 -3.59 4.39 -21.22
N PRO A 148 -3.49 3.95 -22.49
CA PRO A 148 -2.32 3.24 -23.00
C PRO A 148 -1.01 4.08 -22.92
N ALA A 149 -1.09 5.39 -22.63
CA ALA A 149 0.07 6.22 -22.32
C ALA A 149 0.69 5.94 -20.92
N ALA A 150 0.02 5.18 -20.03
CA ALA A 150 0.55 4.79 -18.71
C ALA A 150 1.59 3.64 -18.76
N THR A 151 2.32 3.54 -19.87
CA THR A 151 3.21 2.43 -20.23
C THR A 151 4.57 2.48 -19.53
N HIS A 152 4.97 3.60 -18.95
CA HIS A 152 6.23 3.73 -18.21
C HIS A 152 5.98 3.96 -16.72
N LYS A 153 5.78 2.85 -15.99
CA LYS A 153 5.65 2.86 -14.53
C LYS A 153 7.02 2.72 -13.89
N ILE A 154 7.16 3.33 -12.73
CA ILE A 154 8.38 3.21 -11.94
C ILE A 154 8.25 1.97 -11.06
N GLU A 155 9.32 1.18 -11.01
CA GLU A 155 9.36 -0.03 -10.21
C GLU A 155 9.30 0.28 -8.71
N MET A 156 8.56 -0.55 -7.96
CA MET A 156 8.47 -0.37 -6.50
C MET A 156 9.85 -0.46 -5.83
N SER A 157 10.75 -1.30 -6.35
CA SER A 157 12.12 -1.44 -5.88
C SER A 157 12.93 -0.13 -5.98
N TYR A 158 12.63 0.73 -6.96
CA TYR A 158 13.33 2.01 -7.13
C TYR A 158 12.87 3.08 -6.12
N ILE A 159 11.62 3.01 -5.63
CA ILE A 159 11.06 3.94 -4.64
C ILE A 159 10.92 3.34 -3.23
N GLY A 160 11.69 2.30 -2.92
CA GLY A 160 11.76 1.68 -1.60
C GLY A 160 10.48 0.95 -1.16
N GLY A 161 9.81 0.27 -2.10
CA GLY A 161 8.71 -0.66 -1.83
C GLY A 161 9.18 -2.07 -1.54
#